data_AF-A0A963JWH7-F1
#
_entry.id   AF-A0A963JWH7-F1
#
_cell.length_a   1.000
_cell.length_b   1.000
_cell.length_c   1.000
_cell.angle_alpha   90.00
_cell.angle_beta   90.00
_cell.angle_gamma   90.00
#
_symmetry.space_group_name_H-M   'P 1'
#
loop_
_entity.id
_entity.type
_entity.pdbx_description
1 polymer ?
#
loop_
_entity_poly.entity_id
_entity_poly.type
_entity_poly.pdbx_seq_one_letter_code
_entity_poly.pdbx_strand_id
1 'polypeptide(L)'
;MAAHRAMQASGSPHLAQLRMAVVGSGPYDVQATLDGLIDLVRREQPVLGALINPGFLRYLGGSVQREVRRVVLRALVPDDADVVYDTRFLDSFFADDTRAIAQNNSVYDWRPQVAVPLYHGRDDQTVPYASSVHTLEAMRTQGAGELVTLTDCQAVPAGHLPCVAPFVGFMLGRVGAVASGL
;
A
#
# COMPACT_ATOMS: atom_id res chain seq x y z
N MET A 1 -8.21 -4.89 -4.51
CA MET A 1 -7.79 -5.79 -3.41
C MET A 1 -8.74 -5.75 -2.20
N ALA A 2 -8.99 -4.59 -1.58
CA ALA A 2 -9.88 -4.49 -0.40
C ALA A 2 -11.31 -5.02 -0.62
N ALA A 3 -11.94 -4.63 -1.73
CA ALA A 3 -13.26 -5.17 -2.10
C ALA A 3 -13.25 -6.70 -2.25
N HIS A 4 -12.18 -7.27 -2.81
CA HIS A 4 -12.01 -8.72 -2.96
C HIS A 4 -11.92 -9.40 -1.57
N ARG A 5 -11.07 -8.90 -0.67
CA ARG A 5 -10.99 -9.39 0.72
C ARG A 5 -12.35 -9.31 1.43
N ALA A 6 -13.04 -8.18 1.29
CA ALA A 6 -14.34 -7.97 1.92
C ALA A 6 -15.42 -8.94 1.39
N MET A 7 -15.48 -9.15 0.08
CA MET A 7 -16.39 -10.14 -0.52
C MET A 7 -16.11 -11.56 -0.04
N GLN A 8 -14.84 -11.93 0.10
CA GLN A 8 -14.46 -13.22 0.68
C GLN A 8 -14.86 -13.36 2.15
N ALA A 9 -14.56 -12.35 2.96
CA ALA A 9 -14.83 -12.38 4.39
C ALA A 9 -16.34 -12.45 4.70
N SER A 10 -17.17 -11.78 3.89
CA SER A 10 -18.62 -11.78 4.07
C SER A 10 -19.35 -12.95 3.40
N GLY A 11 -18.64 -13.79 2.63
CA GLY A 11 -19.29 -14.81 1.80
C GLY A 11 -20.20 -14.21 0.73
N SER A 12 -19.82 -13.05 0.17
CA SER A 12 -20.64 -12.33 -0.81
C SER A 12 -20.96 -13.22 -2.03
N PRO A 13 -22.23 -13.24 -2.50
CA PRO A 13 -22.60 -13.99 -3.69
C PRO A 13 -21.90 -13.46 -4.96
N HIS A 14 -21.43 -12.21 -4.93
CA HIS A 14 -20.67 -11.61 -6.04
C HIS A 14 -19.25 -12.15 -6.16
N LEU A 15 -18.72 -12.82 -5.13
CA LEU A 15 -17.38 -13.41 -5.20
C LEU A 15 -17.25 -14.42 -6.34
N ALA A 16 -18.31 -15.20 -6.61
CA ALA A 16 -18.33 -16.17 -7.70
C ALA A 16 -18.17 -15.55 -9.09
N GLN A 17 -18.43 -14.24 -9.22
CA GLN A 17 -18.31 -13.48 -10.47
C GLN A 17 -16.94 -12.79 -10.59
N LEU A 18 -16.22 -12.63 -9.48
CA LEU A 18 -14.90 -12.03 -9.49
C LEU A 18 -13.90 -13.00 -10.13
N ARG A 19 -13.20 -12.55 -11.16
CA ARG A 19 -12.18 -13.37 -11.85
C ARG A 19 -10.76 -13.07 -11.38
N MET A 20 -10.49 -11.82 -11.05
CA MET A 20 -9.20 -11.36 -10.54
C MET A 20 -9.31 -9.95 -9.95
N ALA A 21 -8.29 -9.56 -9.19
CA ALA A 21 -8.08 -8.19 -8.75
C ALA A 21 -6.67 -7.73 -9.18
N VAL A 22 -6.56 -7.13 -10.37
CA VAL A 22 -5.31 -6.53 -10.85
C VAL A 22 -5.08 -5.21 -10.14
N VAL A 23 -3.87 -4.99 -9.62
CA VAL A 23 -3.57 -3.80 -8.82
C VAL A 23 -2.16 -3.26 -9.10
N GLY A 24 -2.02 -1.93 -9.03
CA GLY A 24 -0.77 -1.21 -9.30
C GLY A 24 0.10 -1.02 -8.05
N SER A 25 0.78 0.13 -7.92
CA SER A 25 1.45 0.50 -6.68
C SER A 25 0.43 1.05 -5.68
N GLY A 26 0.15 0.27 -4.64
CA GLY A 26 -0.78 0.64 -3.58
C GLY A 26 -0.17 0.46 -2.20
N PRO A 27 -0.57 1.28 -1.21
CA PRO A 27 -0.18 1.08 0.18
C PRO A 27 -0.99 -0.08 0.80
N TYR A 28 -0.83 -1.29 0.25
CA TYR A 28 -1.54 -2.50 0.73
C TYR A 28 -1.09 -2.86 2.13
N ASP A 29 0.22 -2.78 2.36
CA ASP A 29 0.78 -2.71 3.68
C ASP A 29 1.13 -1.25 4.00
N VAL A 30 0.25 -0.62 4.77
CA VAL A 30 0.41 0.77 5.18
C VAL A 30 1.63 0.94 6.09
N GLN A 31 1.99 -0.07 6.91
CA GLN A 31 3.17 0.00 7.76
C GLN A 31 4.44 0.06 6.90
N ALA A 32 4.65 -0.92 6.00
CA ALA A 32 5.80 -0.93 5.10
C ALA A 32 5.87 0.30 4.18
N THR A 33 4.72 0.83 3.78
CA THR A 33 4.66 2.09 3.01
C THR A 33 5.20 3.26 3.83
N LEU A 34 4.70 3.45 5.05
CA LEU A 34 5.11 4.57 5.90
C LEU A 34 6.56 4.45 6.33
N ASP A 35 7.03 3.25 6.67
CA ASP A 35 8.45 3.01 6.99
C ASP A 35 9.36 3.37 5.80
N GLY A 36 9.01 2.94 4.59
CA GLY A 36 9.76 3.28 3.39
C GLY A 36 9.76 4.79 3.06
N LEU A 37 8.67 5.49 3.35
CA LEU A 37 8.60 6.94 3.19
C LEU A 37 9.45 7.68 4.24
N ILE A 38 9.48 7.20 5.48
CA ILE A 38 10.37 7.74 6.51
C ILE A 38 11.84 7.52 6.11
N ASP A 39 12.18 6.37 5.54
CA ASP A 39 13.53 6.09 5.05
C ASP A 39 13.90 6.98 3.85
N LEU A 40 12.95 7.30 2.96
CA LEU A 40 13.16 8.30 1.91
C LEU A 40 13.46 9.68 2.51
N VAL A 41 12.63 10.15 3.45
CA VAL A 41 12.85 11.44 4.13
C VAL A 41 14.18 11.45 4.88
N ARG A 42 14.58 10.35 5.52
CA ARG A 42 15.88 10.23 6.18
C ARG A 42 17.06 10.36 5.22
N ARG A 43 16.95 9.78 4.02
CA ARG A 43 17.99 9.89 2.98
C ARG A 43 18.12 11.31 2.45
N GLU A 44 16.99 12.01 2.26
CA GLU A 44 16.98 13.36 1.70
C GLU A 44 17.24 14.45 2.76
N GLN A 45 16.72 14.28 3.97
CA GLN A 45 16.75 15.23 5.08
C GLN A 45 16.99 14.48 6.41
N PRO A 46 18.25 14.11 6.73
CA PRO A 46 18.56 13.21 7.85
C PRO A 46 18.05 13.68 9.21
N VAL A 47 18.15 14.99 9.50
CA VAL A 47 17.69 15.58 10.77
C VAL A 47 16.17 15.46 10.88
N LEU A 48 15.44 15.79 9.81
CA LEU A 48 13.99 15.70 9.81
C LEU A 48 13.54 14.25 9.96
N GLY A 49 14.13 13.34 9.19
CA GLY A 49 13.81 11.91 9.24
C GLY A 49 14.13 11.24 10.58
N ALA A 50 15.07 11.78 11.38
CA ALA A 50 15.28 11.34 12.75
C ALA A 50 14.15 11.77 13.69
N LEU A 51 13.63 13.00 13.52
CA LEU A 51 12.60 13.57 14.39
C LEU A 51 11.20 12.99 14.15
N ILE A 52 10.87 12.62 12.91
CA ILE A 52 9.54 12.10 12.54
C ILE A 52 9.43 10.57 12.64
N ASN A 53 10.47 9.88 13.13
CA ASN A 53 10.47 8.42 13.22
C ASN A 53 9.56 7.91 14.36
N PRO A 54 8.66 6.95 14.10
CA PRO A 54 7.70 6.46 15.11
C PRO A 54 8.36 5.84 16.35
N GLY A 55 9.49 5.13 16.18
CA GLY A 55 10.24 4.55 17.30
C GLY A 55 10.76 5.58 18.30
N PHE A 56 10.96 6.84 17.86
CA PHE A 56 11.25 7.99 18.74
C PHE A 56 9.96 8.65 19.23
N LEU A 57 9.00 8.90 18.33
CA LEU A 57 7.74 9.60 18.64
C LEU A 57 6.87 8.87 19.68
N ARG A 58 6.94 7.53 19.76
CA ARG A 58 6.19 6.75 20.78
C ARG A 58 6.57 7.11 22.22
N TYR A 59 7.76 7.66 22.43
CA TYR A 59 8.24 8.11 23.75
C TYR A 59 7.89 9.57 24.05
N LEU A 60 7.36 10.31 23.07
CA LEU A 60 6.92 11.68 23.26
C LEU A 60 5.46 11.72 23.72
N GLY A 61 5.12 12.68 24.58
CA GLY A 61 3.75 12.85 25.05
C GLY A 61 2.78 13.14 23.89
N GLY A 62 1.50 12.76 24.05
CA GLY A 62 0.50 12.84 22.97
C GLY A 62 0.27 14.23 22.36
N SER A 63 0.68 15.32 23.03
CA SER A 63 0.68 16.67 22.43
C SER A 63 1.66 16.81 21.27
N VAL A 64 2.86 16.24 21.38
CA VAL A 64 3.87 16.29 20.33
C VAL A 64 3.48 15.43 19.14
N GLN A 65 2.94 14.23 19.38
CA GLN A 65 2.42 13.37 18.31
C GLN A 65 1.32 14.08 17.50
N ARG A 66 0.39 14.78 18.17
CA ARG A 66 -0.65 15.58 17.50
C ARG A 66 -0.07 16.74 16.69
N GLU A 67 0.97 17.39 17.19
CA GLU A 67 1.65 18.47 16.48
C GLU A 67 2.31 17.98 15.20
N VAL A 68 3.08 16.89 15.29
CA VAL A 68 3.74 16.25 14.15
C VAL A 68 2.69 15.80 13.13
N ARG A 69 1.63 15.14 13.58
CA ARG A 69 0.49 14.75 12.73
C ARG A 69 -0.10 15.95 11.99
N ARG A 70 -0.35 17.05 12.69
CA ARG A 70 -0.94 18.26 12.08
C ARG A 70 -0.02 18.86 11.03
N VAL A 71 1.29 18.88 11.26
CA VAL A 71 2.29 19.35 10.29
C VAL A 71 2.36 18.42 9.08
N VAL A 72 2.42 17.10 9.30
CA VAL A 72 2.45 16.09 8.23
C VAL A 72 1.19 16.18 7.37
N LEU A 73 0.01 16.30 7.99
CA LEU A 73 -1.24 16.44 7.24
C LEU A 73 -1.33 17.74 6.45
N ARG A 74 -0.90 18.88 7.01
CA ARG A 74 -0.83 20.14 6.25
C ARG A 74 0.13 20.05 5.06
N ALA A 75 1.21 19.29 5.18
CA ALA A 75 2.17 19.11 4.10
C ALA A 75 1.66 18.15 3.00
N LEU A 76 0.83 17.16 3.36
CA LEU A 76 0.41 16.09 2.46
C LEU A 76 -1.01 16.26 1.89
N VAL A 77 -1.89 16.93 2.62
CA VAL A 77 -3.28 17.18 2.23
C VAL A 77 -3.41 18.68 1.99
N PRO A 78 -3.51 19.11 0.72
CA PRO A 78 -3.77 20.49 0.39
C PRO A 78 -5.04 21.00 1.08
N ASP A 79 -5.06 22.28 1.45
CA ASP A 79 -6.25 22.91 2.07
C ASP A 79 -7.48 22.87 1.13
N ASP A 80 -7.26 22.66 -0.18
CA ASP A 80 -8.26 22.51 -1.24
C ASP A 80 -8.50 21.05 -1.68
N ALA A 81 -8.09 20.07 -0.88
CA ALA A 81 -8.39 18.67 -1.18
C ALA A 81 -9.91 18.41 -1.17
N ASP A 82 -10.47 18.01 -2.32
CA ASP A 82 -11.88 17.63 -2.48
C ASP A 82 -12.27 16.32 -1.76
N VAL A 83 -11.34 15.70 -1.03
CA VAL A 83 -11.52 14.42 -0.34
C VAL A 83 -11.08 14.50 1.11
N VAL A 84 -11.90 13.93 2.00
CA VAL A 84 -11.55 13.77 3.41
C VAL A 84 -10.85 12.43 3.59
N TYR A 85 -9.55 12.47 3.92
CA TYR A 85 -8.81 11.26 4.25
C TYR A 85 -9.13 10.80 5.68
N ASP A 86 -9.33 9.50 5.87
CA ASP A 86 -9.21 8.91 7.20
C ASP A 86 -7.73 8.94 7.60
N THR A 87 -7.41 9.80 8.55
CA THR A 87 -6.03 10.07 8.96
C THR A 87 -5.67 9.33 10.25
N ARG A 88 -6.54 8.44 10.75
CA ARG A 88 -6.31 7.66 11.98
C ARG A 88 -5.16 6.66 11.85
N PHE A 89 -4.79 6.29 10.63
CA PHE A 89 -3.60 5.47 10.39
C PHE A 89 -2.31 6.16 10.87
N LEU A 90 -2.23 7.50 10.77
CA LEU A 90 -1.08 8.26 11.27
C LEU A 90 -1.01 8.24 12.80
N ASP A 91 -2.17 8.25 13.47
CA ASP A 91 -2.22 8.15 14.93
C ASP A 91 -1.67 6.80 15.40
N SER A 92 -2.07 5.72 14.73
CA SER A 92 -1.55 4.38 15.00
C SER A 92 -0.06 4.28 14.67
N PHE A 93 0.38 4.90 13.56
CA PHE A 93 1.78 4.91 13.15
C PHE A 93 2.69 5.63 14.15
N PHE A 94 2.35 6.86 14.55
CA PHE A 94 3.16 7.62 15.50
C PHE A 94 3.16 7.04 16.92
N ALA A 95 2.14 6.25 17.26
CA ALA A 95 2.07 5.47 18.49
C ALA A 95 2.82 4.12 18.41
N ASP A 96 3.38 3.75 17.25
CA ASP A 96 4.02 2.46 16.98
C ASP A 96 3.06 1.26 17.17
N ASP A 97 1.75 1.47 16.95
CA ASP A 97 0.72 0.43 17.01
C ASP A 97 0.55 -0.26 15.65
N THR A 98 1.57 -1.04 15.30
CA THR A 98 1.64 -1.81 14.04
C THR A 98 0.46 -2.76 13.86
N ARG A 99 -0.09 -3.28 14.97
CA ARG A 99 -1.26 -4.16 14.97
C ARG A 99 -2.53 -3.41 14.57
N ALA A 100 -2.75 -2.20 15.10
CA ALA A 100 -3.89 -1.38 14.70
C ALA A 100 -3.81 -0.97 13.22
N ILE A 101 -2.59 -0.71 12.70
CA ILE A 101 -2.38 -0.46 11.27
C ILE A 101 -2.76 -1.69 10.45
N ALA A 102 -2.18 -2.85 10.78
CA ALA A 102 -2.44 -4.11 10.10
C ALA A 102 -3.93 -4.46 10.04
N GLN A 103 -4.66 -4.23 11.14
CA GLN A 103 -6.09 -4.58 11.24
C GLN A 103 -7.01 -3.60 10.52
N ASN A 104 -6.77 -2.29 10.67
CA ASN A 104 -7.76 -1.27 10.29
C ASN A 104 -7.43 -0.55 8.98
N ASN A 105 -6.16 -0.56 8.55
CA ASN A 105 -5.69 0.29 7.46
C ASN A 105 -5.04 -0.51 6.32
N SER A 106 -4.71 -1.77 6.58
CA SER A 106 -3.94 -2.64 5.69
C SER A 106 -4.78 -3.77 5.07
N VAL A 107 -4.36 -4.24 3.89
CA VAL A 107 -5.00 -5.31 3.10
C VAL A 107 -3.99 -6.29 2.51
N TYR A 108 -2.85 -6.48 3.15
CA TYR A 108 -1.76 -7.30 2.61
C TYR A 108 -1.75 -8.75 3.12
N ASP A 109 -2.11 -9.01 4.38
CA ASP A 109 -1.98 -10.33 5.02
C ASP A 109 -3.29 -11.12 5.05
N TRP A 110 -3.56 -11.86 3.96
CA TRP A 110 -4.70 -12.77 3.86
C TRP A 110 -4.54 -13.72 2.65
N ARG A 111 -5.28 -14.84 2.61
CA ARG A 111 -5.29 -15.75 1.47
C ARG A 111 -6.39 -15.37 0.45
N PRO A 112 -6.06 -14.78 -0.72
CA PRO A 112 -7.03 -14.60 -1.80
C PRO A 112 -7.53 -15.94 -2.35
N GLN A 113 -8.80 -15.95 -2.79
CA GLN A 113 -9.44 -17.09 -3.46
C GLN A 113 -9.44 -16.94 -4.99
N VAL A 114 -9.22 -15.73 -5.51
CA VAL A 114 -8.98 -15.48 -6.93
C VAL A 114 -7.66 -14.75 -7.16
N ALA A 115 -7.20 -14.69 -8.41
CA ALA A 115 -5.90 -14.12 -8.73
C ALA A 115 -5.78 -12.64 -8.34
N VAL A 116 -4.62 -12.26 -7.78
CA VAL A 116 -4.20 -10.91 -7.40
C VAL A 116 -2.83 -10.61 -8.03
N PRO A 117 -2.77 -10.28 -9.33
CA PRO A 117 -1.54 -9.84 -9.95
C PRO A 117 -1.21 -8.39 -9.55
N LEU A 118 -0.07 -8.22 -8.89
CA LEU A 118 0.52 -6.94 -8.49
C LEU A 118 1.46 -6.44 -9.60
N TYR A 119 1.51 -5.12 -9.79
CA TYR A 119 2.44 -4.46 -10.72
C TYR A 119 3.05 -3.22 -10.06
N HIS A 120 4.37 -3.09 -10.03
CA HIS A 120 5.02 -1.99 -9.29
C HIS A 120 6.39 -1.67 -9.90
N GLY A 121 6.76 -0.39 -9.96
CA GLY A 121 8.11 0.07 -10.24
C GLY A 121 9.03 0.07 -9.03
N ARG A 122 10.29 -0.35 -9.23
CA ARG A 122 11.29 -0.46 -8.15
C ARG A 122 11.79 0.90 -7.65
N ASP A 123 11.67 1.94 -8.47
CA ASP A 123 12.11 3.30 -8.16
C ASP A 123 10.94 4.17 -7.68
N ASP A 124 9.79 3.59 -7.33
CA ASP A 124 8.62 4.32 -6.83
C ASP A 124 8.93 4.95 -5.46
N GLN A 125 8.96 6.28 -5.44
CA GLN A 125 9.19 7.11 -4.25
C GLN A 125 7.88 7.65 -3.66
N THR A 126 6.74 7.46 -4.34
CA THR A 126 5.43 7.87 -3.85
C THR A 126 4.81 6.76 -2.99
N VAL A 127 4.95 5.52 -3.43
CA VAL A 127 4.55 4.32 -2.70
C VAL A 127 5.73 3.35 -2.74
N PRO A 128 6.47 3.13 -1.64
CA PRO A 128 7.66 2.30 -1.68
C PRO A 128 7.40 0.86 -2.15
N TYR A 129 8.28 0.36 -3.03
CA TYR A 129 8.22 -1.00 -3.61
C TYR A 129 8.07 -2.12 -2.55
N ALA A 130 8.60 -1.90 -1.35
CA ALA A 130 8.50 -2.80 -0.21
C ALA A 130 7.05 -3.19 0.14
N SER A 131 6.06 -2.30 -0.06
CA SER A 131 4.64 -2.61 0.16
C SER A 131 4.18 -3.80 -0.68
N SER A 132 4.56 -3.84 -1.98
CA SER A 132 4.19 -4.94 -2.87
C SER A 132 4.94 -6.23 -2.54
N VAL A 133 6.22 -6.15 -2.17
CA VAL A 133 7.02 -7.31 -1.80
C VAL A 133 6.45 -7.96 -0.54
N HIS A 134 6.21 -7.18 0.51
CA HIS A 134 5.68 -7.71 1.76
C HIS A 134 4.25 -8.26 1.58
N THR A 135 3.44 -7.63 0.71
CA THR A 135 2.13 -8.17 0.33
C THR A 135 2.23 -9.53 -0.34
N LEU A 136 3.12 -9.67 -1.33
CA LEU A 136 3.36 -10.95 -2.01
C LEU A 136 3.76 -12.04 -1.02
N GLU A 137 4.72 -11.74 -0.15
CA GLU A 137 5.26 -12.68 0.84
C GLU A 137 4.23 -13.07 1.89
N ALA A 138 3.46 -12.12 2.44
CA ALA A 138 2.42 -12.38 3.40
C ALA A 138 1.31 -13.26 2.80
N MET A 139 0.79 -12.91 1.63
CA MET A 139 -0.24 -13.72 0.96
C MET A 139 0.26 -15.14 0.62
N ARG A 140 1.52 -15.28 0.19
CA ARG A 140 2.12 -16.60 -0.06
C ARG A 140 2.28 -17.42 1.21
N THR A 141 2.68 -16.79 2.31
CA THR A 141 2.73 -17.41 3.64
C THR A 141 1.35 -17.90 4.09
N GLN A 142 0.29 -17.16 3.73
CA GLN A 142 -1.10 -17.58 3.93
C GLN A 142 -1.56 -18.69 2.97
N GLY A 143 -0.67 -19.21 2.10
CA GLY A 143 -0.97 -20.30 1.18
C GLY A 143 -1.61 -19.87 -0.14
N ALA A 144 -1.46 -18.60 -0.56
CA ALA A 144 -1.99 -18.14 -1.85
C ALA A 144 -1.25 -18.74 -3.05
N GLY A 145 0.02 -19.14 -2.89
CA GLY A 145 0.83 -19.67 -3.98
C GLY A 145 0.87 -18.74 -5.19
N GLU A 146 0.55 -19.27 -6.37
CA GLU A 146 0.53 -18.54 -7.64
C GLU A 146 -0.72 -17.66 -7.85
N LEU A 147 -1.68 -17.66 -6.91
CA LEU A 147 -2.79 -16.70 -6.96
C LEU A 147 -2.29 -15.27 -6.80
N VAL A 148 -1.12 -15.05 -6.20
CA VAL A 148 -0.51 -13.74 -6.07
C VAL A 148 0.83 -13.71 -6.80
N THR A 149 1.01 -12.69 -7.64
CA THR A 149 2.24 -12.48 -8.41
C THR A 149 2.64 -11.02 -8.35
N LEU A 150 3.93 -10.72 -8.49
CA LEU A 150 4.44 -9.36 -8.59
C LEU A 150 5.21 -9.22 -9.89
N THR A 151 4.80 -8.27 -10.71
CA THR A 151 5.45 -7.93 -11.98
C THR A 151 6.13 -6.58 -11.87
N ASP A 152 7.43 -6.57 -12.15
CA ASP A 152 8.24 -5.35 -12.11
C ASP A 152 7.97 -4.49 -13.34
N CYS A 153 7.73 -3.21 -13.11
CA CYS A 153 7.70 -2.23 -14.18
C CYS A 153 9.08 -2.06 -14.81
N GLN A 154 9.11 -2.03 -16.15
CA GLN A 154 10.34 -1.96 -16.95
C GLN A 154 10.62 -0.54 -17.50
N ALA A 155 9.84 0.47 -17.10
CA ALA A 155 10.13 1.86 -17.45
C ALA A 155 11.45 2.30 -16.82
N VAL A 156 12.12 3.29 -17.42
CA VAL A 156 13.37 3.86 -16.89
C VAL A 156 13.21 5.38 -16.79
N PRO A 157 13.19 5.97 -15.57
CA PRO A 157 13.21 5.29 -14.27
C PRO A 157 11.91 4.50 -14.02
N ALA A 158 11.97 3.44 -13.21
CA ALA A 158 10.82 2.63 -12.82
C ALA A 158 10.06 3.30 -11.65
N GLY A 159 9.78 4.59 -11.78
CA GLY A 159 9.10 5.40 -10.76
C GLY A 159 7.58 5.36 -10.86
N HIS A 160 6.90 6.04 -9.93
CA HIS A 160 5.43 6.05 -9.84
C HIS A 160 4.75 6.45 -11.16
N LEU A 161 5.01 7.68 -11.63
CA LEU A 161 4.40 8.21 -12.86
C LEU A 161 4.84 7.49 -14.14
N PRO A 162 6.15 7.20 -14.35
CA PRO A 162 6.59 6.44 -15.52
C PRO A 162 5.93 5.07 -15.68
N CYS A 163 5.53 4.44 -14.56
CA CYS A 163 4.91 3.11 -14.56
C CYS A 163 3.40 3.12 -14.78
N VAL A 164 2.74 4.28 -14.88
CA VAL A 164 1.28 4.36 -15.11
C VAL A 164 0.88 3.73 -16.45
N ALA A 165 1.48 4.16 -17.56
CA ALA A 165 1.13 3.62 -18.88
C ALA A 165 1.47 2.11 -19.01
N PRO A 166 2.67 1.63 -18.59
CA PRO A 166 2.95 0.19 -18.52
C PRO A 166 1.98 -0.61 -17.65
N PHE A 167 1.54 -0.05 -16.52
CA PHE A 167 0.53 -0.68 -15.67
C PHE A 167 -0.82 -0.82 -16.37
N VAL A 168 -1.29 0.20 -17.08
CA VAL A 168 -2.53 0.13 -17.88
C VAL A 168 -2.42 -1.00 -18.91
N GLY A 169 -1.29 -1.08 -19.62
CA GLY A 169 -1.04 -2.18 -20.57
C GLY A 169 -1.07 -3.57 -19.91
N PHE A 170 -0.39 -3.72 -18.77
CA PHE A 170 -0.41 -4.95 -17.97
C PHE A 170 -1.83 -5.34 -17.55
N MET A 171 -2.60 -4.38 -17.02
CA MET A 171 -3.97 -4.60 -16.57
C MET A 171 -4.88 -5.03 -17.72
N LEU A 172 -4.83 -4.32 -18.84
CA LEU A 172 -5.61 -4.67 -20.03
C LEU A 172 -5.24 -6.06 -20.57
N GLY A 173 -3.95 -6.42 -20.56
CA GLY A 173 -3.51 -7.77 -20.94
C GLY A 173 -4.09 -8.87 -20.05
N ARG A 174 -4.12 -8.66 -18.73
CA ARG A 174 -4.69 -9.62 -17.76
C ARG A 174 -6.21 -9.75 -17.92
N VAL A 175 -6.91 -8.62 -18.00
CA VAL A 175 -8.38 -8.60 -18.16
C VAL A 175 -8.79 -9.16 -19.52
N GLY A 176 -8.05 -8.81 -20.58
CA GLY A 176 -8.28 -9.30 -21.94
C GLY A 176 -8.18 -10.83 -22.04
N ALA A 177 -7.14 -11.43 -21.44
CA ALA A 177 -6.98 -12.89 -21.42
C ALA A 177 -8.22 -13.59 -20.81
N VAL A 178 -8.67 -13.11 -19.65
CA VAL A 178 -9.89 -13.63 -18.98
C VAL A 178 -11.14 -13.47 -19.85
N ALA A 179 -11.30 -12.31 -20.50
CA ALA A 179 -12.46 -12.05 -21.35
C ALA A 179 -12.49 -12.93 -22.61
N SER A 180 -11.32 -13.30 -23.14
CA SER A 180 -11.18 -14.18 -24.31
C SER A 180 -11.29 -15.68 -23.98
N GLY A 181 -11.41 -16.06 -22.70
CA GLY A 181 -11.46 -17.47 -22.29
C GLY A 181 -10.13 -18.20 -22.44
N LEU A 182 -9.01 -17.46 -22.50
CA LEU A 182 -7.64 -17.96 -22.58
C LEU A 182 -6.98 -17.98 -21.19
#